data_AF-A0A2V7HHW3-F1
#
_entry.id   AF-A0A2V7HHW3-F1
#
_cell.length_a   1.000
_cell.length_b   1.000
_cell.length_c   1.000
_cell.angle_alpha   90.00
_cell.angle_beta   90.00
_cell.angle_gamma   90.00
#
_symmetry.space_group_name_H-M   'P 1'
#
loop_
_entity.id
_entity.type
_entity.pdbx_description
1 polymer ?
#
loop_
_entity_poly.entity_id
_entity_poly.type
_entity_poly.pdbx_seq_one_letter_code
_entity_poly.pdbx_strand_id
1 'polypeptide(L)'
;MRTGSVCAFMFLAVMACASAGTSTPGVRRDPNVVTQQEIADAHVSTAYEAIQRLRPMFLKTRGRTTVNGQANDYAIVFVDGQRFGDLNSLNNIVANSVLEARFLPGTEAVNRYGMEYGGGVIDIKTR
;
A
#
# COMPACT_ATOMS: atom_id res chain seq x y z
N MET A 1 -18.72 63.09 -43.79
CA MET A 1 -18.46 63.40 -42.37
C MET A 1 -19.33 62.45 -41.56
N ARG A 2 -18.90 61.43 -40.82
CA ARG A 2 -17.66 60.98 -40.16
C ARG A 2 -17.69 59.42 -40.21
N THR A 3 -16.61 58.71 -40.57
CA THR A 3 -15.62 58.06 -39.67
C THR A 3 -16.28 57.13 -38.63
N GLY A 4 -15.89 55.86 -38.38
CA GLY A 4 -14.71 55.07 -38.75
C GLY A 4 -15.03 53.56 -38.78
N SER A 5 -14.22 52.73 -39.45
CA SER A 5 -13.05 52.07 -38.84
C SER A 5 -13.30 51.66 -37.39
N VAL A 6 -13.47 50.37 -37.13
CA VAL A 6 -12.43 49.49 -36.56
C VAL A 6 -13.02 48.07 -36.58
N CYS A 7 -12.56 47.21 -37.51
CA CYS A 7 -12.67 45.76 -37.34
C CYS A 7 -11.73 45.40 -36.18
N ALA A 8 -12.27 45.52 -34.97
CA ALA A 8 -11.54 45.35 -33.74
C ALA A 8 -11.23 43.86 -33.58
N PHE A 9 -9.95 43.56 -33.75
CA PHE A 9 -9.21 42.53 -33.02
C PHE A 9 -9.88 42.26 -31.66
N MET A 10 -10.68 41.19 -31.60
CA MET A 10 -11.14 40.62 -30.34
C MET A 10 -10.67 39.17 -30.31
N PHE A 11 -9.35 39.02 -30.25
CA PHE A 11 -8.72 37.76 -29.93
C PHE A 11 -9.09 37.42 -28.48
N LEU A 12 -9.87 36.35 -28.36
CA LEU A 12 -10.43 35.78 -27.16
C LEU A 12 -9.41 35.73 -26.02
N ALA A 13 -9.67 36.51 -24.97
CA ALA A 13 -9.08 36.31 -23.66
C ALA A 13 -9.83 35.17 -22.97
N VAL A 14 -9.16 34.05 -22.71
CA VAL A 14 -9.42 33.25 -21.51
C VAL A 14 -8.06 32.94 -20.88
N MET A 15 -7.79 33.69 -19.82
CA MET A 15 -6.72 33.43 -18.88
C MET A 15 -6.82 31.99 -18.37
N ALA A 16 -5.75 31.25 -18.57
CA ALA A 16 -5.54 29.92 -18.04
C ALA A 16 -5.43 29.97 -16.50
N CYS A 17 -6.56 29.90 -15.82
CA CYS A 17 -6.61 29.42 -14.45
C CYS A 17 -6.60 27.89 -14.47
N ALA A 18 -5.46 27.30 -14.84
CA ALA A 18 -5.15 25.97 -14.35
C ALA A 18 -4.39 26.18 -13.05
N SER A 19 -5.13 26.26 -11.95
CA SER A 19 -4.57 26.07 -10.62
C SER A 19 -3.80 24.76 -10.67
N ALA A 20 -2.49 24.85 -10.86
CA ALA A 20 -1.58 23.78 -10.56
C ALA A 20 -1.79 23.53 -9.07
N GLY A 21 -2.65 22.57 -8.76
CA GLY A 21 -2.66 21.92 -7.47
C GLY A 21 -1.28 21.31 -7.35
N THR A 22 -0.35 22.10 -6.80
CA THR A 22 0.92 21.64 -6.26
C THR A 22 0.53 20.64 -5.19
N SER A 23 0.32 19.41 -5.66
CA SER A 23 0.37 18.24 -4.83
C SER A 23 1.81 18.21 -4.38
N THR A 24 2.09 18.89 -3.27
CA THR A 24 3.26 18.58 -2.47
C THR A 24 3.36 17.06 -2.50
N PRO A 25 4.46 16.46 -2.99
CA PRO A 25 4.67 15.03 -2.86
C PRO A 25 4.89 14.77 -1.38
N GLY A 26 3.85 14.93 -0.56
CA GLY A 26 3.74 14.27 0.72
C GLY A 26 3.84 12.81 0.35
N VAL A 27 4.97 12.22 0.72
CA VAL A 27 5.29 10.79 0.59
C VAL A 27 3.97 10.05 0.70
N ARG A 28 3.46 9.57 -0.44
CA ARG A 28 2.20 8.81 -0.47
C ARG A 28 2.52 7.55 0.31
N ARG A 29 2.23 7.56 1.62
CA ARG A 29 2.38 6.39 2.48
C ARG A 29 1.33 5.40 2.00
N ASP A 30 1.76 4.44 1.20
CA ASP A 30 0.88 3.37 0.76
C ASP A 30 0.34 2.67 2.02
N PRO A 31 -0.99 2.58 2.18
CA PRO A 31 -1.55 1.91 3.35
C PRO A 31 -1.19 0.42 3.36
N ASN A 32 -0.86 -0.14 2.20
CA ASN A 32 -0.54 -1.56 2.00
C ASN A 32 0.96 -1.86 1.99
N VAL A 33 1.82 -0.88 2.25
CA VAL A 33 3.27 -1.06 2.29
C VAL A 33 3.82 -0.40 3.55
N VAL A 34 4.75 -1.09 4.20
CA VAL A 34 5.56 -0.57 5.31
C VAL A 34 7.00 -0.60 4.85
N THR A 35 7.61 0.58 4.80
CA THR A 35 9.00 0.75 4.35
C THR A 35 9.99 0.57 5.51
N GLN A 36 11.26 0.27 5.18
CA GLN A 36 12.33 0.18 6.18
C GLN A 36 12.41 1.41 7.09
N GLN A 37 12.23 2.60 6.53
CA GLN A 37 12.27 3.86 7.28
C GLN A 37 11.18 3.90 8.36
N GLU A 38 9.95 3.49 8.02
CA GLU A 38 8.84 3.43 8.99
C GLU A 38 9.10 2.38 10.09
N ILE A 39 9.72 1.25 9.74
CA ILE A 39 10.09 0.20 10.71
C ILE A 39 11.19 0.70 11.65
N ALA A 40 12.20 1.39 11.12
CA ALA A 40 13.28 1.98 11.90
C ALA A 40 12.74 3.04 12.86
N ASP A 41 11.83 3.91 12.40
CA ASP A 41 11.20 4.94 13.23
C ASP A 41 10.33 4.34 14.35
N ALA A 42 9.77 3.14 14.15
CA ALA A 42 8.92 2.48 15.13
C ALA A 42 9.69 1.93 16.35
N HIS A 43 11.02 1.77 16.25
CA HIS A 43 11.88 1.24 17.32
C HIS A 43 11.34 -0.07 17.95
N VAL A 44 10.98 -1.03 17.11
CA VAL A 44 10.43 -2.33 17.51
C VAL A 44 11.43 -3.47 17.28
N SER A 45 11.21 -4.62 17.92
CA SER A 45 12.13 -5.76 17.83
C SER A 45 11.74 -6.75 16.74
N THR A 46 10.44 -6.95 16.51
CA THR A 46 9.93 -7.96 15.58
C THR A 46 9.12 -7.34 14.44
N ALA A 47 9.07 -8.04 13.30
CA ALA A 47 8.22 -7.63 12.18
C ALA A 47 6.74 -7.60 12.56
N TYR A 48 6.31 -8.50 13.46
CA TYR A 48 4.96 -8.51 14.00
C TYR A 48 4.63 -7.20 14.73
N GLU A 49 5.49 -6.76 15.64
CA GLU A 49 5.31 -5.49 16.36
C GLU A 49 5.31 -4.29 15.41
N ALA A 50 6.19 -4.30 14.40
CA ALA A 50 6.25 -3.24 13.38
C ALA A 50 4.89 -3.10 12.68
N ILE A 51 4.37 -4.23 12.19
CA ILE A 51 3.09 -4.30 11.49
C ILE A 51 1.95 -3.94 12.44
N GLN A 52 1.93 -4.46 13.67
CA GLN A 52 0.89 -4.16 14.65
C GLN A 52 0.79 -2.66 14.96
N ARG A 53 1.95 -1.99 15.08
CA ARG A 53 2.02 -0.56 15.44
C ARG A 53 1.74 0.36 14.25
N LEU A 54 2.29 0.05 13.09
CA LEU A 54 2.21 0.90 11.90
C LEU A 54 0.96 0.64 11.06
N ARG A 55 0.56 -0.63 10.96
CA ARG A 55 -0.52 -1.12 10.09
C ARG A 55 -1.25 -2.31 10.73
N PRO A 56 -2.00 -2.11 11.84
CA PRO A 56 -2.74 -3.19 12.51
C PRO A 56 -3.76 -3.89 11.58
N MET A 57 -4.16 -3.22 10.50
CA MET A 57 -5.05 -3.80 9.48
C MET A 57 -4.45 -4.99 8.71
N PHE A 58 -3.13 -5.16 8.67
CA PHE A 58 -2.52 -6.34 8.03
C PHE A 58 -2.75 -7.60 8.87
N LEU A 59 -2.78 -7.44 10.20
CA LEU A 59 -3.05 -8.53 11.15
C LEU A 59 -4.55 -8.80 11.29
N LYS A 60 -5.39 -7.79 11.02
CA LYS A 60 -6.84 -7.96 10.88
C LYS A 60 -7.15 -8.60 9.54
N THR A 61 -6.84 -9.88 9.46
CA THR A 61 -7.35 -10.83 8.48
C THR A 61 -8.77 -10.44 8.06
N ARG A 62 -8.90 -9.91 6.83
CA ARG A 62 -10.18 -9.91 6.11
C ARG A 62 -10.25 -11.23 5.36
N GLY A 63 -10.30 -12.31 6.13
CA GLY A 63 -10.76 -13.58 5.62
C GLY A 63 -12.11 -13.34 4.95
N ARG A 64 -12.36 -13.96 3.80
CA ARG A 64 -13.68 -13.90 3.17
C ARG A 64 -14.69 -14.18 4.28
N THR A 65 -15.68 -13.31 4.43
CA THR A 65 -16.82 -13.52 5.34
C THR A 65 -17.67 -14.69 4.83
N THR A 66 -17.11 -15.90 4.74
CA THR A 66 -17.87 -17.12 4.52
C THR A 66 -18.32 -17.57 5.88
N VAL A 67 -19.63 -17.43 6.12
CA VAL A 67 -20.41 -17.92 7.27
C VAL A 67 -20.29 -19.45 7.48
N ASN A 68 -19.40 -20.14 6.76
CA ASN A 68 -19.17 -21.59 6.76
C ASN A 68 -17.67 -21.95 6.85
N GLY A 69 -16.98 -21.40 7.86
CA GLY A 69 -16.02 -22.11 8.72
C GLY A 69 -14.87 -22.97 8.17
N GLN A 70 -14.45 -22.90 6.90
CA GLN A 70 -13.33 -23.76 6.45
C GLN A 70 -12.47 -23.23 5.29
N ALA A 71 -12.34 -21.92 5.14
CA ALA A 71 -11.23 -21.36 4.38
C ALA A 71 -10.07 -21.13 5.36
N ASN A 72 -8.84 -21.39 4.93
CA ASN A 72 -7.64 -21.07 5.71
C ASN A 72 -7.58 -19.54 5.87
N ASP A 73 -8.27 -19.04 6.90
CA ASP A 73 -8.78 -17.66 6.94
C ASP A 73 -7.66 -16.65 7.14
N TYR A 74 -6.47 -17.08 7.58
CA TYR A 74 -5.38 -16.19 7.99
C TYR A 74 -4.44 -15.83 6.83
N ALA A 75 -3.96 -14.59 6.84
CA ALA A 75 -2.95 -14.15 5.87
C ALA A 75 -1.66 -14.96 6.03
N ILE A 76 -1.16 -15.50 4.92
CA ILE A 76 0.10 -16.26 4.89
C ILE A 76 1.27 -15.31 4.76
N VAL A 77 2.36 -15.59 5.46
CA VAL A 77 3.58 -14.79 5.45
C VAL A 77 4.58 -15.39 4.46
N PHE A 78 5.02 -14.55 3.55
CA PHE A 78 6.10 -14.81 2.61
C PHE A 78 7.30 -13.95 2.97
N VAL A 79 8.49 -14.52 2.84
CA VAL A 79 9.77 -13.82 3.01
C VAL A 79 10.58 -14.04 1.75
N ASP A 80 10.88 -12.97 1.04
CA ASP A 80 11.65 -12.97 -0.22
C ASP A 80 11.10 -13.97 -1.25
N GLY A 81 9.77 -14.09 -1.32
CA GLY A 81 9.06 -14.99 -2.22
C GLY A 81 8.99 -16.45 -1.75
N GLN A 82 9.55 -16.80 -0.59
CA GLN A 82 9.38 -18.11 0.03
C GLN A 82 8.31 -18.10 1.10
N ARG A 83 7.48 -19.14 1.15
CA ARG A 83 6.47 -19.31 2.21
C ARG A 83 7.19 -19.51 3.54
N PHE A 84 7.01 -18.58 4.47
CA PHE A 84 7.61 -18.63 5.80
C PHE A 84 6.67 -19.26 6.83
N GLY A 85 5.37 -19.00 6.71
CA GLY A 85 4.34 -19.60 7.57
C GLY A 85 3.13 -18.70 7.75
N ASP A 86 2.50 -18.78 8.91
CA ASP A 86 1.33 -17.95 9.26
C ASP A 86 1.75 -16.67 9.98
N LEU A 87 0.79 -15.82 10.35
CA LEU A 87 1.01 -14.56 11.08
C LEU A 87 1.94 -14.68 12.30
N ASN A 88 1.87 -15.79 13.04
CA ASN A 88 2.72 -16.00 14.21
C ASN A 88 4.21 -16.01 13.86
N SER A 89 4.55 -16.45 12.65
CA SER A 89 5.92 -16.52 12.15
C SER A 89 6.57 -15.14 12.04
N LEU A 90 5.79 -14.05 11.91
CA LEU A 90 6.31 -12.67 11.94
C LEU A 90 7.06 -12.34 13.23
N ASN A 91 6.78 -13.04 14.33
CA ASN A 91 7.52 -12.86 15.60
C ASN A 91 8.95 -13.40 15.52
N ASN A 92 9.22 -14.36 14.63
CA ASN A 92 10.56 -14.92 14.42
C ASN A 92 11.41 -14.04 13.49
N ILE A 93 10.82 -13.01 12.87
CA ILE A 93 11.51 -12.10 11.94
C ILE A 93 11.90 -10.84 12.69
N VAL A 94 13.19 -10.51 12.68
CA VAL A 94 13.73 -9.31 13.31
C VAL A 94 13.31 -8.08 12.50
N ALA A 95 12.76 -7.05 13.16
CA ALA A 95 12.29 -5.84 12.48
C ALA A 95 13.41 -5.16 11.67
N ASN A 96 14.63 -5.13 12.21
CA ASN A 96 15.79 -4.50 11.58
C ASN A 96 16.30 -5.21 10.31
N SER A 97 15.91 -6.48 10.08
CA SER A 97 16.23 -7.17 8.82
C SER A 97 15.20 -6.96 7.73
N VAL A 98 14.03 -6.36 8.05
CA VAL A 98 12.96 -6.12 7.08
C VAL A 98 13.23 -4.83 6.30
N LEU A 99 13.33 -4.94 4.98
CA LEU A 99 13.42 -3.82 4.06
C LEU A 99 12.05 -3.27 3.68
N GLU A 100 11.09 -4.17 3.44
CA GLU A 100 9.74 -3.81 3.03
C GLU A 100 8.77 -4.88 3.53
N ALA A 101 7.64 -4.47 4.08
CA ALA A 101 6.53 -5.37 4.37
C ALA A 101 5.29 -4.90 3.60
N ARG A 102 4.82 -5.73 2.67
CA ARG A 102 3.70 -5.42 1.79
C ARG A 102 2.54 -6.37 2.06
N PHE A 103 1.34 -5.81 2.25
CA PHE A 103 0.12 -6.60 2.31
C PHE A 103 -0.50 -6.74 0.93
N LEU A 104 -0.70 -7.98 0.51
CA LEU A 104 -1.39 -8.35 -0.71
C LEU A 104 -2.79 -8.86 -0.33
N PRO A 105 -3.87 -8.15 -0.68
CA PRO A 105 -5.22 -8.67 -0.51
C PRO A 105 -5.44 -9.91 -1.37
N GLY A 106 -6.45 -10.73 -1.04
CA GLY A 106 -6.70 -12.02 -1.70
C GLY A 106 -6.61 -12.01 -3.23
N THR A 107 -7.18 -11.01 -3.91
CA THR A 107 -7.09 -10.89 -5.38
C THR A 107 -5.65 -10.71 -5.88
N GLU A 108 -4.86 -9.84 -5.22
CA GLU A 108 -3.46 -9.59 -5.58
C GLU A 108 -2.57 -10.79 -5.23
N ALA A 109 -2.83 -11.42 -4.08
CA ALA A 109 -2.14 -12.62 -3.65
C ALA A 109 -2.37 -13.77 -4.65
N VAL A 110 -3.60 -13.94 -5.15
CA VAL A 110 -3.94 -14.93 -6.17
C VAL A 110 -3.19 -14.67 -7.48
N ASN A 111 -3.10 -13.41 -7.89
CA ASN A 111 -2.39 -13.03 -9.11
C ASN A 111 -0.88 -13.27 -9.01
N ARG A 112 -0.28 -13.09 -7.83
CA ARG A 112 1.19 -13.21 -7.63
C ARG A 112 1.64 -14.63 -7.24
N TYR A 113 0.91 -15.28 -6.34
CA TYR A 113 1.30 -16.55 -5.71
C TYR A 113 0.38 -17.73 -6.09
N GLY A 114 -0.83 -17.48 -6.60
CA GLY A 114 -1.76 -18.51 -7.05
C GLY A 114 -3.04 -18.61 -6.21
N MET A 115 -4.03 -19.36 -6.73
CA MET A 115 -5.40 -19.42 -6.18
C MET A 115 -5.50 -19.91 -4.73
N GLU A 116 -4.53 -20.69 -4.26
CA GLU A 116 -4.46 -21.18 -2.88
C GLU A 116 -4.27 -20.05 -1.84
N TYR A 117 -3.79 -18.88 -2.26
CA TYR A 117 -3.52 -17.71 -1.40
C TYR A 117 -4.63 -16.65 -1.42
N GLY A 118 -5.85 -17.03 -1.79
CA GLY A 118 -7.02 -16.13 -1.83
C GLY A 118 -7.42 -15.49 -0.49
N GLY A 119 -6.86 -15.93 0.64
CA GLY A 119 -7.02 -15.32 1.97
C GLY A 119 -6.18 -14.05 2.19
N GLY A 120 -5.24 -13.76 1.30
CA GLY A 120 -4.29 -12.66 1.42
C GLY A 120 -2.91 -13.11 1.89
N VAL A 121 -1.89 -12.31 1.56
CA VAL A 121 -0.48 -12.61 1.81
C VAL A 121 0.23 -11.38 2.36
N ILE A 122 1.10 -11.58 3.34
CA ILE A 122 2.07 -10.59 3.79
C ILE A 122 3.42 -10.94 3.16
N ASP A 123 3.84 -10.11 2.21
CA ASP A 123 5.10 -10.22 1.49
C ASP A 123 6.16 -9.39 2.19
N ILE A 124 7.09 -10.06 2.87
CA ILE A 124 8.22 -9.46 3.56
C ILE A 124 9.45 -9.55 2.66
N LYS A 125 10.17 -8.45 2.50
CA LYS A 125 11.49 -8.43 1.89
C LYS A 125 12.54 -8.21 2.95
N THR A 126 13.61 -9.00 2.90
CA THR A 126 14.77 -8.83 3.77
C THR A 126 16.00 -8.37 2.98
N ARG A 127 17.06 -7.96 3.70
CA ARG A 127 18.28 -7.38 3.13
C ARG A 127 19.36 -8.41 2.82
#